data_AF-A0A0Q6YYN2-F1
#
_entry.id   AF-A0A0Q6YYN2-F1
#
_cell.length_a   1.000
_cell.length_b   1.000
_cell.length_c   1.000
_cell.angle_alpha   90.00
_cell.angle_beta   90.00
_cell.angle_gamma   90.00
#
_symmetry.space_group_name_H-M   'P 1'
#
loop_
_entity.id
_entity.type
_entity.pdbx_description
1 polymer ?
#
loop_
_entity_poly.entity_id
_entity_poly.type
_entity_poly.pdbx_seq_one_letter_code
_entity_poly.pdbx_strand_id
1 'polypeptide(L)'
;MKLNHWEPDLRTISTWIQDGEIDLQPNFQRGDVWPLPKKRKLIDTVLRGWSIPPIHVVVTPSGTLEVLDGQQRLTAIRDFMRDDFPVDGSVEPFDHSIEELHGTRYSNLPLTMRRAFDQYTLRVFRITDSRTMGMGELAAFHLWWALKNLSEKTVLLLEEPESYLSPSCQTAFAIILAQRAVQMKAFVILTTHSPAIIREAGLHNLRFLYRDGRNSLLSNPKRIEALLNGVGIETRTDTILLVEDQAAALFTGLWLAHFDPMVAIGVEVHPLKGASNINKLLEAFPSTASSVRIRGLYDGDQKGQVPRGIEHLAAFLPGDVCLEAMYRKMLAADYDRVGPLLGIADLAAILYSLRQYEDHDWFVKLASAANLTIEQLHLPLFKAWISDQNNLNLAKQAFEALQKILDSNRY
;
A
#
# COMPACT_ATOMS: atom_id res chain seq x y z
N MET A 1 -6.60 25.07 6.48
CA MET A 1 -5.81 26.15 5.86
C MET A 1 -5.11 25.56 4.64
N LYS A 2 -5.54 25.89 3.43
CA LYS A 2 -4.91 25.39 2.19
C LYS A 2 -3.82 26.36 1.77
N LEU A 3 -2.70 25.80 1.32
CA LEU A 3 -1.45 26.51 1.09
C LEU A 3 -1.09 26.35 -0.38
N ASN A 4 -1.45 27.33 -1.19
CA ASN A 4 -1.02 27.41 -2.59
C ASN A 4 0.21 28.31 -2.66
N HIS A 5 1.07 28.15 -3.65
CA HIS A 5 2.20 29.06 -3.83
C HIS A 5 2.27 29.59 -5.26
N TRP A 6 2.86 30.77 -5.40
CA TRP A 6 3.21 31.37 -6.68
C TRP A 6 4.45 32.27 -6.50
N GLU A 7 5.09 32.63 -7.61
CA GLU A 7 6.37 33.35 -7.62
C GLU A 7 6.28 34.64 -8.45
N PRO A 8 5.60 35.69 -7.94
CA PRO A 8 5.53 36.98 -8.62
C PRO A 8 6.87 37.72 -8.52
N ASP A 9 7.15 38.55 -9.54
CA ASP A 9 8.30 39.45 -9.51
C ASP A 9 8.07 40.68 -8.61
N LEU A 10 9.14 41.36 -8.20
CA LEU A 10 9.05 42.52 -7.31
C LEU A 10 8.25 43.67 -7.92
N ARG A 11 8.31 43.83 -9.24
CA ARG A 11 7.53 44.84 -9.94
C ARG A 11 6.03 44.60 -9.75
N THR A 12 5.57 43.38 -9.96
CA THR A 12 4.16 42.96 -9.80
C THR A 12 3.73 43.14 -8.36
N ILE A 13 4.55 42.69 -7.39
CA ILE A 13 4.27 42.88 -5.96
C ILE A 13 4.14 44.37 -5.62
N SER A 14 5.02 45.22 -6.12
CA SER A 14 4.96 46.66 -5.88
C SER A 14 3.69 47.28 -6.47
N THR A 15 3.27 46.87 -7.67
CA THR A 15 2.01 47.32 -8.28
C THR A 15 0.81 46.92 -7.42
N TRP A 16 0.72 45.66 -7.00
CA TRP A 16 -0.36 45.20 -6.12
C TRP A 16 -0.42 45.91 -4.76
N ILE A 17 0.73 46.28 -4.21
CA ILE A 17 0.80 47.10 -2.99
C ILE A 17 0.29 48.53 -3.25
N GLN A 18 0.59 49.11 -4.42
CA GLN A 18 0.17 50.45 -4.79
C GLN A 18 -1.34 50.51 -5.10
N ASP A 19 -1.87 49.49 -5.75
CA ASP A 19 -3.27 49.39 -6.14
C ASP A 19 -4.18 48.97 -4.96
N GLY A 20 -3.60 48.66 -3.79
CA GLY A 20 -4.33 48.24 -2.60
C GLY A 20 -4.82 46.79 -2.66
N GLU A 21 -4.33 45.98 -3.60
CA GLU A 21 -4.63 44.54 -3.67
C GLU A 21 -3.94 43.78 -2.53
N ILE A 22 -2.75 44.23 -2.10
CA ILE A 22 -2.04 43.72 -0.93
C ILE A 22 -2.12 44.74 0.22
N ASP A 23 -2.80 44.37 1.30
CA ASP A 23 -2.80 45.14 2.54
C ASP A 23 -1.58 44.81 3.41
N LEU A 24 -0.68 45.78 3.50
CA LEU A 24 0.52 45.73 4.35
C LEU A 24 0.26 46.12 5.81
N GLN A 25 -0.93 46.59 6.21
CA GLN A 25 -1.21 47.04 7.57
C GLN A 25 -2.55 46.51 8.11
N PRO A 26 -2.69 45.18 8.27
CA PRO A 26 -3.91 44.65 8.85
C PRO A 26 -4.06 45.06 10.33
N ASN A 27 -5.31 45.33 10.76
CA ASN A 27 -5.69 45.89 12.06
C ASN A 27 -5.18 45.12 13.31
N PHE A 28 -4.68 43.89 13.14
CA PHE A 28 -4.22 43.00 14.21
C PHE A 28 -2.69 43.03 14.45
N GLN A 29 -1.90 43.74 13.63
CA GLN A 29 -0.45 43.84 13.82
C GLN A 29 -0.05 45.23 14.34
N ARG A 30 0.30 45.31 15.63
CA ARG A 30 1.08 46.40 16.22
C ARG A 30 2.49 45.88 16.46
N GLY A 31 3.50 46.34 15.72
CA GLY A 31 4.86 45.85 15.96
C GLY A 31 5.94 46.49 15.11
N ASP A 32 7.09 46.68 15.76
CA ASP A 32 8.34 47.30 15.33
C ASP A 32 8.63 47.32 13.82
N VAL A 33 8.77 48.54 13.29
CA VAL A 33 9.27 48.79 11.94
C VAL A 33 10.75 48.44 11.87
N TRP A 34 11.17 47.73 10.81
CA TRP A 34 12.59 47.44 10.62
C TRP A 34 13.43 48.72 10.59
N PRO A 35 14.50 48.82 11.39
CA PRO A 35 15.41 49.95 11.32
C PRO A 35 16.12 49.96 9.96
N LEU A 36 16.58 51.15 9.55
CA LEU A 36 17.17 51.37 8.23
C LEU A 36 18.28 50.36 7.85
N PRO A 37 19.23 49.99 8.73
CA PRO A 37 20.26 49.00 8.39
C PRO A 37 19.68 47.64 7.96
N LYS A 38 18.59 47.22 8.59
CA LYS A 38 17.93 45.95 8.27
C LYS A 38 17.19 46.00 6.94
N LYS A 39 16.56 47.15 6.62
CA LYS A 39 15.95 47.38 5.30
C LYS A 39 17.01 47.34 4.20
N ARG A 40 18.14 48.04 4.38
CA ARG A 40 19.24 48.05 3.41
C ARG A 40 19.85 46.66 3.18
N LYS A 41 20.00 45.85 4.22
CA LYS A 41 20.49 44.47 4.10
C LYS A 41 19.56 43.58 3.27
N LEU A 42 18.24 43.80 3.33
CA LEU A 42 17.29 43.10 2.45
C LEU A 42 17.50 43.49 0.99
N ILE A 43 17.66 44.79 0.70
CA ILE A 43 17.89 45.27 -0.67
C ILE A 43 19.20 44.71 -1.23
N ASP A 44 20.25 44.67 -0.43
CA ASP A 44 21.52 44.01 -0.78
C ASP A 44 21.29 42.52 -1.15
N THR A 45 20.51 41.79 -0.35
CA THR A 45 20.15 40.39 -0.62
C THR A 45 19.45 40.22 -1.98
N VAL A 46 18.53 41.14 -2.33
CA VAL A 46 17.83 41.14 -3.63
C VAL A 46 18.79 41.44 -4.78
N LEU A 47 19.62 42.49 -4.66
CA LEU A 47 20.56 42.90 -5.72
C LEU A 47 21.59 41.81 -6.03
N ARG A 48 21.94 40.98 -5.04
CA ARG A 48 22.81 39.82 -5.19
C ARG A 48 22.11 38.55 -5.68
N GLY A 49 20.79 38.59 -5.84
CA GLY A 49 20.01 37.42 -6.26
C GLY A 49 19.95 36.31 -5.21
N TRP A 50 20.20 36.61 -3.94
CA TRP A 50 20.13 35.63 -2.86
C TRP A 50 18.70 35.32 -2.47
N SER A 51 18.45 34.11 -1.94
CA SER A 51 17.11 33.67 -1.55
C SER A 51 16.60 34.42 -0.32
N ILE A 52 15.37 34.93 -0.41
CA ILE A 52 14.64 35.56 0.70
C ILE A 52 13.58 34.58 1.22
N PRO A 53 13.33 34.52 2.55
CA PRO A 53 12.29 33.66 3.08
C PRO A 53 10.91 34.01 2.51
N PRO A 54 10.03 33.02 2.34
CA PRO A 54 8.75 33.20 1.66
C PRO A 54 7.83 34.19 2.38
N ILE A 55 6.93 34.81 1.62
CA ILE A 55 5.88 35.70 2.12
C ILE A 55 4.60 34.89 2.30
N HIS A 56 3.86 35.12 3.37
CA HIS A 56 2.57 34.46 3.60
C HIS A 56 1.46 35.48 3.57
N VAL A 57 0.43 35.24 2.76
CA VAL A 57 -0.73 36.11 2.65
C VAL A 57 -2.03 35.33 2.81
N VAL A 58 -3.05 35.96 3.39
CA VAL A 58 -4.40 35.44 3.57
C VAL A 58 -5.33 36.17 2.61
N VAL A 59 -6.28 35.44 2.03
CA VAL A 59 -7.29 36.08 1.17
C VAL A 59 -8.50 36.47 1.99
N THR A 60 -8.83 37.76 1.94
CA THR A 60 -10.00 38.31 2.61
C THR A 60 -11.29 37.95 1.86
N PRO A 61 -12.47 38.05 2.51
CA PRO A 61 -13.75 37.89 1.83
C PRO A 61 -13.98 38.87 0.67
N SER A 62 -13.33 40.05 0.70
CA SER A 62 -13.39 41.05 -0.38
C SER A 62 -12.45 40.75 -1.55
N GLY A 63 -11.64 39.69 -1.47
CA GLY A 63 -10.70 39.28 -2.52
C GLY A 63 -9.32 39.94 -2.45
N THR A 64 -9.08 40.81 -1.45
CA THR A 64 -7.76 41.40 -1.20
C THR A 64 -6.84 40.41 -0.47
N LEU A 65 -5.53 40.65 -0.55
CA LEU A 65 -4.49 39.84 0.09
C LEU A 65 -3.99 40.56 1.35
N GLU A 66 -4.24 40.00 2.53
CA GLU A 66 -3.66 40.48 3.79
C GLU A 66 -2.35 39.76 4.10
N VAL A 67 -1.29 40.51 4.44
CA VAL A 67 0.01 39.90 4.75
C VAL A 67 0.03 39.34 6.17
N LEU A 68 0.27 38.03 6.30
CA LEU A 68 0.43 37.35 7.59
C LEU A 68 1.89 37.36 8.05
N ASP A 69 2.82 37.07 7.14
CA ASP A 69 4.28 37.13 7.36
C ASP A 69 4.98 37.75 6.16
N GLY A 70 6.02 38.55 6.42
CA GLY A 70 6.80 39.25 5.39
C GLY A 70 6.45 40.72 5.20
N GLN A 71 5.57 41.28 6.03
CA GLN A 71 5.18 42.70 6.01
C GLN A 71 6.39 43.65 5.95
N GLN A 72 7.37 43.46 6.83
CA GLN A 72 8.56 44.32 6.90
C GLN A 72 9.46 44.17 5.67
N ARG A 73 9.49 42.98 5.05
CA ARG A 73 10.23 42.73 3.80
C ARG A 73 9.58 43.49 2.64
N LEU A 74 8.27 43.32 2.47
CA LEU A 74 7.50 44.01 1.44
C LEU A 74 7.53 45.52 1.62
N THR A 75 7.47 46.00 2.87
CA THR A 75 7.61 47.41 3.22
C THR A 75 8.98 47.95 2.80
N ALA A 76 10.07 47.24 3.13
CA ALA A 76 11.42 47.66 2.76
C ALA A 76 11.62 47.71 1.23
N ILE A 77 11.07 46.73 0.49
CA ILE A 77 11.11 46.70 -0.97
C ILE A 77 10.33 47.88 -1.56
N ARG A 78 9.09 48.09 -1.10
CA ARG A 78 8.25 49.23 -1.51
C ARG A 78 8.94 50.57 -1.25
N ASP A 79 9.48 50.76 -0.05
CA ASP A 79 10.13 52.01 0.35
C ASP A 79 11.39 52.27 -0.50
N PHE A 80 12.17 51.22 -0.81
CA PHE A 80 13.32 51.35 -1.71
C PHE A 80 12.90 51.74 -3.14
N MET A 81 11.87 51.10 -3.70
CA MET A 81 11.33 51.42 -5.03
C MET A 81 10.73 52.83 -5.13
N ARG A 82 10.37 53.43 -3.99
CA ARG A 82 9.91 54.82 -3.88
C ARG A 82 11.05 55.83 -3.67
N ASP A 83 12.30 55.37 -3.76
CA ASP A 83 13.48 56.17 -3.49
C ASP A 83 13.55 56.69 -2.04
N ASP A 84 12.94 56.03 -1.05
CA ASP A 84 12.94 56.52 0.34
C ASP A 84 14.33 56.43 0.99
N PHE A 85 15.12 55.41 0.64
CA PHE A 85 16.49 55.23 1.13
C PHE A 85 17.44 54.69 0.06
N PRO A 86 18.76 54.98 0.15
CA PRO A 86 19.74 54.47 -0.81
C PRO A 86 20.30 53.09 -0.44
N VAL A 87 20.94 52.44 -1.41
CA VAL A 87 21.72 51.20 -1.27
C VAL A 87 22.90 51.40 -0.32
N ASP A 88 23.19 50.37 0.47
CA ASP A 88 24.38 50.31 1.32
C ASP A 88 25.45 49.41 0.68
N GLY A 89 26.46 50.02 0.07
CA GLY A 89 27.61 49.30 -0.47
C GLY A 89 28.55 48.67 0.56
N SER A 90 28.32 48.88 1.87
CA SER A 90 29.21 48.40 2.94
C SER A 90 28.76 47.07 3.58
N VAL A 91 27.76 46.41 3.01
CA VAL A 91 27.22 45.15 3.54
C VAL A 91 28.16 43.99 3.22
N GLU A 92 28.61 43.28 4.26
CA GLU A 92 29.41 42.08 4.11
C GLU A 92 28.57 40.87 3.65
N PRO A 93 29.14 39.97 2.82
CA PRO A 93 30.49 40.00 2.21
C PRO A 93 30.66 41.09 1.16
N PHE A 94 31.85 41.71 1.12
CA PHE A 94 32.19 42.78 0.17
C PHE A 94 32.07 42.31 -1.28
N ASP A 95 31.44 43.15 -2.09
CA ASP A 95 31.26 42.94 -3.52
C ASP A 95 31.39 44.29 -4.22
N HIS A 96 32.38 44.41 -5.10
CA HIS A 96 32.66 45.65 -5.82
C HIS A 96 31.46 46.17 -6.61
N SER A 97 30.62 45.27 -7.14
CA SER A 97 29.43 45.67 -7.90
C SER A 97 28.37 46.34 -7.03
N ILE A 98 28.30 45.99 -5.73
CA ILE A 98 27.37 46.59 -4.77
C ILE A 98 27.99 47.84 -4.12
N GLU A 99 29.31 47.85 -3.93
CA GLU A 99 30.07 49.01 -3.47
C GLU A 99 29.90 50.22 -4.40
N GLU A 100 29.97 50.01 -5.72
CA GLU A 100 29.71 51.04 -6.73
C GLU A 100 28.30 51.64 -6.66
N LEU A 101 27.35 50.90 -6.10
CA LEU A 101 25.96 51.33 -5.91
C LEU A 101 25.76 52.08 -4.59
N HIS A 102 26.78 52.23 -3.74
CA HIS A 102 26.65 52.90 -2.46
C HIS A 102 26.05 54.30 -2.62
N GLY A 103 24.98 54.59 -1.88
CA GLY A 103 24.31 55.90 -1.95
C GLY A 103 23.35 56.07 -3.13
N THR A 104 23.30 55.13 -4.09
CA THR A 104 22.34 55.17 -5.19
C THR A 104 20.93 54.81 -4.70
N ARG A 105 19.91 55.46 -5.27
CA ARG A 105 18.50 55.15 -5.05
C ARG A 105 17.96 54.36 -6.24
N TYR A 106 16.80 53.73 -6.08
CA TYR A 106 16.20 52.86 -7.10
C TYR A 106 16.10 53.53 -8.49
N SER A 107 15.64 54.78 -8.57
CA SER A 107 15.53 55.55 -9.83
C SER A 107 16.87 55.92 -10.47
N ASN A 108 17.97 55.80 -9.73
CA ASN A 108 19.33 56.06 -10.21
C ASN A 108 20.16 54.78 -10.37
N LEU A 109 19.59 53.60 -10.12
CA LEU A 109 20.28 52.33 -10.39
C LEU A 109 20.59 52.17 -11.88
N PRO A 110 21.76 51.59 -12.24
CA PRO A 110 22.04 51.18 -13.61
C PRO A 110 20.92 50.32 -14.18
N LEU A 111 20.63 50.49 -15.47
CA LEU A 111 19.48 49.84 -16.12
C LEU A 111 19.48 48.32 -15.97
N THR A 112 20.67 47.70 -15.98
CA THR A 112 20.86 46.26 -15.77
C THR A 112 20.46 45.83 -14.36
N MET A 113 20.95 46.53 -13.34
CA MET A 113 20.66 46.24 -11.93
C MET A 113 19.19 46.50 -11.58
N ARG A 114 18.61 47.57 -12.11
CA ARG A 114 17.18 47.86 -11.92
C ARG A 114 16.31 46.75 -12.50
N ARG A 115 16.61 46.29 -13.73
CA ARG A 115 15.88 45.18 -14.35
C ARG A 115 16.02 43.89 -13.55
N ALA A 116 17.22 43.58 -13.06
CA ALA A 116 17.45 42.41 -12.21
C ALA A 116 16.67 42.49 -10.90
N PHE A 117 16.63 43.67 -10.27
CA PHE A 117 15.81 43.92 -9.08
C PHE A 117 14.31 43.74 -9.39
N ASP A 118 13.81 44.34 -10.46
CA ASP A 118 12.39 44.27 -10.84
C ASP A 118 11.92 42.84 -11.11
N GLN A 119 12.77 42.02 -11.73
CA GLN A 119 12.51 40.64 -12.12
C GLN A 119 12.77 39.62 -11.01
N TYR A 120 13.31 40.06 -9.87
CA TYR A 120 13.54 39.17 -8.74
C TYR A 120 12.21 38.58 -8.26
N THR A 121 12.12 37.25 -8.17
CA THR A 121 10.89 36.56 -7.78
C THR A 121 10.85 36.30 -6.28
N LEU A 122 9.69 36.54 -5.67
CA LEU A 122 9.44 36.17 -4.27
C LEU A 122 8.56 34.94 -4.22
N ARG A 123 8.90 33.97 -3.37
CA ARG A 123 7.99 32.85 -3.10
C ARG A 123 6.87 33.32 -2.17
N VAL A 124 5.63 33.36 -2.69
CA VAL A 124 4.46 33.77 -1.91
C VAL A 124 3.54 32.59 -1.69
N PHE A 125 3.14 32.37 -0.45
CA PHE A 125 2.19 31.35 -0.03
C PHE A 125 0.82 31.97 0.23
N ARG A 126 -0.18 31.52 -0.54
CA ARG A 126 -1.59 31.87 -0.41
C ARG A 126 -2.20 30.93 0.61
N ILE A 127 -2.62 31.53 1.70
CA ILE A 127 -3.34 30.86 2.75
C ILE A 127 -4.82 31.08 2.49
N THR A 128 -5.52 30.02 2.10
CA THR A 128 -6.98 30.05 1.97
C THR A 128 -7.67 29.42 3.17
N ASP A 129 -8.83 29.99 3.48
CA ASP A 129 -9.73 29.60 4.55
C ASP A 129 -10.09 28.10 4.48
N SER A 130 -10.21 27.45 5.65
CA SER A 130 -10.76 26.09 5.78
C SER A 130 -12.13 25.91 5.12
N ARG A 131 -12.93 26.98 4.96
CA ARG A 131 -14.21 26.97 4.23
C ARG A 131 -14.07 26.53 2.76
N THR A 132 -12.86 26.60 2.19
CA THR A 132 -12.58 26.19 0.80
C THR A 132 -11.98 24.79 0.67
N MET A 133 -11.74 24.10 1.80
CA MET A 133 -11.19 22.75 1.78
C MET A 133 -12.23 21.74 1.32
N GLY A 134 -11.79 20.77 0.51
CA GLY A 134 -12.61 19.58 0.27
C GLY A 134 -12.80 18.79 1.56
N MET A 135 -13.88 17.99 1.66
CA MET A 135 -14.17 17.19 2.87
C MET A 135 -12.99 16.31 3.28
N GLY A 136 -12.28 15.70 2.33
CA GLY A 136 -11.09 14.90 2.62
C GLY A 136 -9.90 15.70 3.14
N GLU A 137 -9.65 16.90 2.59
CA GLU A 137 -8.59 17.80 3.07
C GLU A 137 -8.89 18.27 4.51
N LEU A 138 -10.16 18.63 4.78
CA LEU A 138 -10.62 19.05 6.10
C LEU A 138 -10.52 17.91 7.12
N ALA A 139 -10.97 16.70 6.75
CA ALA A 139 -10.88 15.53 7.61
C ALA A 139 -9.42 15.17 7.94
N ALA A 140 -8.55 15.12 6.92
CA ALA A 140 -7.12 14.85 7.12
C ALA A 140 -6.46 15.90 8.05
N PHE A 141 -6.77 17.18 7.85
CA PHE A 141 -6.28 18.25 8.71
C PHE A 141 -6.78 18.10 10.16
N HIS A 142 -8.08 17.83 10.33
CA HIS A 142 -8.69 17.66 11.64
C HIS A 142 -8.07 16.47 12.39
N LEU A 143 -7.91 15.32 11.74
CA LEU A 143 -7.28 14.14 12.32
C LEU A 143 -5.83 14.40 12.71
N TRP A 144 -5.05 15.02 11.81
CA TRP A 144 -3.66 15.38 12.12
C TRP A 144 -3.58 16.33 13.32
N TRP A 145 -4.45 17.33 13.37
CA TRP A 145 -4.50 18.28 14.47
C TRP A 145 -4.91 17.60 15.79
N ALA A 146 -5.91 16.73 15.77
CA ALA A 146 -6.33 15.96 16.95
C ALA A 146 -5.19 15.09 17.47
N LEU A 147 -4.51 14.34 16.58
CA LEU A 147 -3.38 13.49 16.95
C LEU A 147 -2.17 14.27 17.44
N LYS A 148 -1.89 15.44 16.87
CA LYS A 148 -0.76 16.29 17.29
C LYS A 148 -0.95 16.85 18.70
N ASN A 149 -2.20 17.13 19.08
CA ASN A 149 -2.52 17.74 20.37
C ASN A 149 -2.94 16.71 21.44
N LEU A 150 -2.68 15.42 21.21
CA LEU A 150 -2.91 14.39 22.20
C LEU A 150 -2.08 14.67 23.47
N SER A 151 -2.67 14.42 24.63
CA SER A 151 -1.97 14.39 25.91
C SER A 151 -1.39 13.00 26.17
N GLU A 152 -0.31 12.92 26.96
CA GLU A 152 0.28 11.62 27.32
C GLU A 152 -0.70 10.80 28.17
N LYS A 153 -0.73 9.48 27.97
CA LYS A 153 -1.57 8.51 28.70
C LYS A 153 -3.08 8.74 28.58
N THR A 154 -3.53 9.19 27.42
CA THR A 154 -4.97 9.39 27.16
C THR A 154 -5.63 8.16 26.54
N VAL A 155 -6.95 8.06 26.70
CA VAL A 155 -7.78 7.15 25.88
C VAL A 155 -8.28 7.95 24.68
N LEU A 156 -8.13 7.39 23.48
CA LEU A 156 -8.59 7.99 22.23
C LEU A 156 -9.70 7.11 21.63
N LEU A 157 -10.86 7.71 21.40
CA LEU A 157 -12.00 7.07 20.74
C LEU A 157 -12.17 7.66 19.35
N LEU A 158 -12.15 6.82 18.32
CA LEU A 158 -12.32 7.23 16.93
C LEU A 158 -13.44 6.44 16.28
N GLU A 159 -14.36 7.15 15.64
CA GLU A 159 -15.47 6.55 14.90
C GLU A 159 -15.23 6.81 13.42
N GLU A 160 -14.99 5.74 12.66
CA GLU A 160 -14.69 5.74 11.21
C GLU A 160 -13.86 6.94 10.72
N PRO A 161 -12.68 7.21 11.30
CA PRO A 161 -11.90 8.39 10.96
C PRO A 161 -11.47 8.42 9.49
N GLU A 162 -11.48 7.29 8.80
CA GLU A 162 -11.11 7.18 7.40
C GLU A 162 -12.19 7.64 6.39
N SER A 163 -13.43 7.91 6.81
CA SER A 163 -14.58 7.96 5.88
C SER A 163 -14.47 9.00 4.76
N TYR A 164 -13.66 10.04 4.95
CA TYR A 164 -13.37 11.07 3.93
C TYR A 164 -11.95 10.99 3.36
N LEU A 165 -11.14 10.01 3.78
CA LEU A 165 -9.77 9.82 3.33
C LEU A 165 -9.73 8.88 2.11
N SER A 166 -8.90 9.23 1.13
CA SER A 166 -8.59 8.33 0.02
C SER A 166 -7.81 7.10 0.51
N PRO A 167 -7.85 5.95 -0.20
CA PRO A 167 -7.20 4.71 0.25
C PRO A 167 -5.71 4.85 0.60
N SER A 168 -4.95 5.66 -0.15
CA SER A 168 -3.54 5.95 0.15
C SER A 168 -3.39 6.73 1.46
N CYS A 169 -4.28 7.70 1.72
CA CYS A 169 -4.30 8.45 2.97
C CYS A 169 -4.72 7.58 4.17
N GLN A 170 -5.58 6.58 3.99
CA GLN A 170 -5.96 5.66 5.07
C GLN A 170 -4.77 4.84 5.58
N THR A 171 -3.94 4.35 4.66
CA THR A 171 -2.71 3.62 5.00
C THR A 171 -1.74 4.51 5.78
N ALA A 172 -1.50 5.74 5.28
CA ALA A 172 -0.66 6.71 5.97
C ALA A 172 -1.22 7.09 7.35
N PHE A 173 -2.53 7.26 7.45
CA PHE A 173 -3.21 7.57 8.71
C PHE A 173 -3.03 6.44 9.73
N ALA A 174 -3.20 5.18 9.34
CA ALA A 174 -3.01 4.03 10.22
C ALA A 174 -1.62 4.02 10.85
N ILE A 175 -0.58 4.25 10.03
CA ILE A 175 0.81 4.32 10.48
C ILE A 175 1.03 5.49 11.45
N ILE A 176 0.54 6.69 11.09
CA ILE A 176 0.69 7.89 11.94
C ILE A 176 -0.05 7.71 13.27
N LEU A 177 -1.25 7.13 13.25
CA LEU A 177 -2.04 6.83 14.44
C LEU A 177 -1.28 5.88 15.36
N ALA A 178 -0.74 4.78 14.83
CA ALA A 178 0.05 3.83 15.60
C ALA A 178 1.30 4.49 16.23
N GLN A 179 2.04 5.27 15.43
CA GLN A 179 3.21 6.01 15.92
C GLN A 179 2.85 6.98 17.05
N ARG A 180 1.77 7.76 16.88
CA ARG A 180 1.33 8.73 17.90
C ARG A 180 0.79 8.04 19.14
N ALA A 181 0.07 6.94 19.00
CA ALA A 181 -0.41 6.15 20.12
C ALA A 181 0.75 5.65 20.99
N VAL A 182 1.82 5.13 20.38
CA VAL A 182 3.02 4.70 21.10
C VAL A 182 3.74 5.88 21.77
N GLN A 183 4.01 6.96 21.03
CA GLN A 183 4.70 8.15 21.56
C GLN A 183 3.99 8.75 22.77
N MET A 184 2.67 8.86 22.69
CA MET A 184 1.84 9.46 23.73
C MET A 184 1.38 8.44 24.76
N LYS A 185 1.74 7.16 24.66
CA LYS A 185 1.21 6.06 25.48
C LYS A 185 -0.32 6.06 25.52
N ALA A 186 -0.95 6.39 24.40
CA ALA A 186 -2.40 6.48 24.31
C ALA A 186 -3.00 5.09 24.06
N PHE A 187 -4.14 4.83 24.69
CA PHE A 187 -4.95 3.65 24.41
C PHE A 187 -6.02 4.01 23.39
N VAL A 188 -5.98 3.39 22.21
CA VAL A 188 -6.86 3.74 21.09
C VAL A 188 -7.96 2.69 20.94
N ILE A 189 -9.21 3.14 20.90
CA ILE A 189 -10.37 2.34 20.48
C ILE A 189 -10.91 2.99 19.21
N LEU A 190 -11.03 2.21 18.14
CA LEU A 190 -11.40 2.70 16.83
C LEU A 190 -12.38 1.75 16.15
N THR A 191 -13.42 2.30 15.52
CA THR A 191 -14.27 1.58 14.57
C THR A 191 -13.82 1.89 13.15
N THR A 192 -13.81 0.88 12.27
CA THR A 192 -13.31 1.04 10.90
C THR A 192 -13.87 -0.04 9.98
N HIS A 193 -14.07 0.35 8.72
CA HIS A 193 -14.30 -0.56 7.61
C HIS A 193 -13.07 -0.64 6.68
N SER A 194 -12.01 0.13 6.96
CA SER A 194 -10.80 0.21 6.15
C SER A 194 -9.96 -1.07 6.23
N PRO A 195 -9.71 -1.77 5.11
CA PRO A 195 -8.73 -2.85 5.08
C PRO A 195 -7.33 -2.40 5.51
N ALA A 196 -6.96 -1.15 5.23
CA ALA A 196 -5.65 -0.63 5.58
C ALA A 196 -5.47 -0.55 7.10
N ILE A 197 -6.45 0.02 7.81
CA ILE A 197 -6.40 0.13 9.28
C ILE A 197 -6.49 -1.25 9.94
N ILE A 198 -7.37 -2.12 9.43
CA ILE A 198 -7.54 -3.49 9.95
C ILE A 198 -6.23 -4.29 9.85
N ARG A 199 -5.51 -4.19 8.73
CA ARG A 199 -4.22 -4.89 8.53
C ARG A 199 -3.15 -4.39 9.49
N GLU A 200 -3.05 -3.07 9.69
CA GLU A 200 -2.04 -2.45 10.57
C GLU A 200 -2.30 -2.71 12.06
N ALA A 201 -3.56 -2.84 12.50
CA ALA A 201 -3.89 -3.05 13.91
C ALA A 201 -3.38 -4.40 14.48
N GLY A 202 -3.22 -5.41 13.62
CA GLY A 202 -2.81 -6.75 14.00
C GLY A 202 -3.90 -7.58 14.71
N LEU A 203 -3.87 -8.91 14.51
CA LEU A 203 -4.93 -9.85 14.93
C LEU A 203 -5.40 -9.72 16.39
N HIS A 204 -4.46 -9.52 17.31
CA HIS A 204 -4.75 -9.51 18.75
C HIS A 204 -5.59 -8.30 19.18
N ASN A 205 -5.53 -7.20 18.42
CA ASN A 205 -6.23 -5.94 18.71
C ASN A 205 -7.58 -5.84 17.99
N LEU A 206 -7.90 -6.77 17.09
CA LEU A 206 -9.14 -6.73 16.33
C LEU A 206 -10.30 -7.34 17.12
N ARG A 207 -11.47 -6.72 17.03
CA ARG A 207 -12.74 -7.19 17.58
C ARG A 207 -13.80 -7.00 16.50
N PHE A 208 -14.50 -8.06 16.13
CA PHE A 208 -15.55 -8.00 15.12
C PHE A 208 -16.91 -7.99 15.78
N LEU A 209 -17.72 -6.98 15.45
CA LEU A 209 -19.08 -6.83 15.95
C LEU A 209 -20.05 -7.21 14.83
N TYR A 210 -20.95 -8.16 15.11
CA TYR A 210 -21.97 -8.60 14.15
C TYR A 210 -23.30 -8.86 14.84
N ARG A 211 -24.37 -8.92 14.05
CA ARG A 211 -25.70 -9.33 14.52
C ARG A 211 -26.04 -10.72 14.03
N ASP A 212 -26.49 -11.58 14.94
CA ASP A 212 -27.02 -12.93 14.64
C ASP A 212 -28.53 -12.93 14.33
N GLY A 213 -29.11 -11.73 14.21
CA GLY A 213 -30.55 -11.50 14.01
C GLY A 213 -31.27 -11.00 15.27
N ARG A 214 -30.75 -11.25 16.48
CA ARG A 214 -31.37 -10.78 17.74
C ARG A 214 -30.41 -10.02 18.64
N ASN A 215 -29.15 -10.45 18.71
CA ASN A 215 -28.15 -9.88 19.60
C ASN A 215 -26.99 -9.29 18.81
N SER A 216 -26.33 -8.29 19.40
CA SER A 216 -25.00 -7.85 18.96
C SER A 216 -23.96 -8.73 19.64
N LEU A 217 -23.20 -9.46 18.85
CA LEU A 217 -22.16 -10.37 19.31
C LEU A 217 -20.77 -9.83 18.96
N LEU A 218 -19.82 -10.08 19.86
CA LEU A 218 -18.41 -9.75 19.64
C LEU A 218 -17.62 -11.04 19.40
N SER A 219 -16.85 -11.11 18.32
CA SER A 219 -15.91 -12.20 18.09
C SER A 219 -14.47 -11.70 18.02
N ASN A 220 -13.57 -12.51 18.59
CA ASN A 220 -12.14 -12.36 18.37
C ASN A 220 -11.81 -13.09 17.06
N PRO A 221 -11.35 -12.38 16.02
CA PRO A 221 -11.01 -13.03 14.77
C PRO A 221 -9.81 -13.95 14.96
N LYS A 222 -9.90 -15.15 14.39
CA LYS A 222 -8.76 -16.06 14.31
C LYS A 222 -7.79 -15.67 13.19
N ARG A 223 -8.30 -15.01 12.13
CA ARG A 223 -7.56 -14.59 10.92
C ARG A 223 -8.16 -13.32 10.31
N ILE A 224 -7.34 -12.46 9.69
CA ILE A 224 -7.76 -11.14 9.15
C ILE A 224 -8.53 -11.32 7.85
N GLU A 225 -8.12 -12.25 7.01
CA GLU A 225 -8.64 -12.49 5.67
C GLU A 225 -10.12 -12.90 5.69
N ALA A 226 -10.51 -13.73 6.67
CA ALA A 226 -11.90 -14.11 6.87
C ALA A 226 -12.79 -12.91 7.24
N LEU A 227 -12.25 -11.91 7.95
CA LEU A 227 -12.96 -10.67 8.24
C LEU A 227 -13.08 -9.78 7.00
N LEU A 228 -11.98 -9.64 6.25
CA LEU A 228 -11.95 -8.81 5.04
C LEU A 228 -12.98 -9.30 4.01
N ASN A 229 -13.05 -10.62 3.76
CA ASN A 229 -14.06 -11.20 2.88
C ASN A 229 -15.50 -10.93 3.39
N GLY A 230 -15.74 -11.00 4.70
CA GLY A 230 -17.03 -10.68 5.31
C GLY A 230 -17.47 -9.22 5.18
N VAL A 231 -16.52 -8.31 4.96
CA VAL A 231 -16.76 -6.86 4.70
C VAL A 231 -16.69 -6.54 3.20
N GLY A 232 -16.62 -7.57 2.34
CA GLY A 232 -16.63 -7.41 0.87
C GLY A 232 -15.28 -7.05 0.25
N ILE A 233 -14.18 -7.27 0.97
CA ILE A 233 -12.82 -7.05 0.48
C ILE A 233 -12.28 -8.42 0.03
N GLU A 234 -12.26 -8.64 -1.29
CA GLU A 234 -11.77 -9.88 -1.89
C GLU A 234 -10.30 -10.13 -1.50
N THR A 235 -10.03 -11.33 -0.97
CA THR A 235 -8.67 -11.84 -0.83
C THR A 235 -8.03 -11.92 -2.22
N ARG A 236 -6.97 -11.13 -2.43
CA ARG A 236 -6.22 -11.10 -3.68
C ARG A 236 -5.52 -12.45 -3.88
N THR A 237 -5.76 -13.12 -5.01
CA THR A 237 -4.89 -14.20 -5.48
C THR A 237 -3.52 -13.61 -5.73
N ASP A 238 -2.53 -14.03 -4.95
CA ASP A 238 -1.15 -13.52 -5.05
C ASP A 238 -0.17 -14.58 -5.54
N THR A 239 -0.66 -15.81 -5.76
CA THR A 239 0.16 -16.97 -6.11
C THR A 239 -0.52 -17.86 -7.16
N ILE A 240 0.24 -18.23 -8.19
CA ILE A 240 -0.10 -19.25 -9.18
C ILE A 240 0.74 -20.50 -8.89
N LEU A 241 0.08 -21.63 -8.63
CA LEU A 241 0.71 -22.95 -8.56
C LEU A 241 0.59 -23.64 -9.91
N LEU A 242 1.72 -23.92 -10.52
CA LEU A 242 1.80 -24.70 -11.75
C LEU A 242 1.87 -26.18 -11.39
N VAL A 243 0.94 -26.97 -11.90
CA VAL A 243 0.88 -28.43 -11.69
C VAL A 243 0.98 -29.18 -13.00
N GLU A 244 1.25 -30.48 -12.93
CA GLU A 244 1.60 -31.27 -14.12
C GLU A 244 0.42 -31.55 -15.04
N ASP A 245 -0.78 -31.68 -14.48
CA ASP A 245 -2.01 -31.97 -15.21
C ASP A 245 -3.27 -31.57 -14.42
N GLN A 246 -4.44 -31.88 -15.00
CA GLN A 246 -5.74 -31.60 -14.40
C GLN A 246 -6.00 -32.40 -13.12
N ALA A 247 -5.46 -33.61 -13.00
CA ALA A 247 -5.68 -34.48 -11.84
C ALA A 247 -4.93 -33.92 -10.62
N ALA A 248 -3.68 -33.51 -10.82
CA ALA A 248 -2.89 -32.78 -9.83
C ALA A 248 -3.55 -31.45 -9.43
N ALA A 249 -4.18 -30.74 -10.36
CA ALA A 249 -4.89 -29.49 -10.07
C ALA A 249 -6.09 -29.71 -9.13
N LEU A 250 -6.92 -30.71 -9.44
CA LEU A 250 -8.08 -31.06 -8.63
C LEU A 250 -7.66 -31.57 -7.24
N PHE A 251 -6.63 -32.43 -7.18
CA PHE A 251 -6.09 -32.89 -5.90
C PHE A 251 -5.56 -31.74 -5.05
N THR A 252 -4.78 -30.83 -5.66
CA THR A 252 -4.21 -29.67 -4.97
C THR A 252 -5.29 -28.81 -4.35
N GLY A 253 -6.37 -28.51 -5.10
CA GLY A 253 -7.49 -27.72 -4.58
C GLY A 253 -8.15 -28.38 -3.37
N LEU A 254 -8.43 -29.68 -3.43
CA LEU A 254 -9.02 -30.44 -2.32
C LEU A 254 -8.07 -30.54 -1.11
N TRP A 255 -6.78 -30.77 -1.37
CA TRP A 255 -5.74 -30.89 -0.37
C TRP A 255 -5.51 -29.58 0.39
N LEU A 256 -5.36 -28.46 -0.33
CA LEU A 256 -5.24 -27.14 0.27
C LEU A 256 -6.48 -26.81 1.08
N ALA A 257 -7.69 -27.04 0.54
CA ALA A 257 -8.93 -26.74 1.24
C ALA A 257 -9.12 -27.61 2.50
N HIS A 258 -8.60 -28.83 2.53
CA HIS A 258 -8.67 -29.71 3.70
C HIS A 258 -7.85 -29.18 4.89
N PHE A 259 -6.64 -28.68 4.63
CA PHE A 259 -5.77 -28.16 5.69
C PHE A 259 -6.02 -26.68 5.99
N ASP A 260 -6.23 -25.87 4.96
CA ASP A 260 -6.45 -24.43 5.09
C ASP A 260 -7.25 -23.86 3.91
N PRO A 261 -8.58 -23.67 4.06
CA PRO A 261 -9.44 -23.07 3.04
C PRO A 261 -8.98 -21.69 2.56
N MET A 262 -8.26 -20.91 3.37
CA MET A 262 -7.81 -19.57 2.97
C MET A 262 -6.59 -19.62 2.06
N VAL A 263 -5.68 -20.58 2.28
CA VAL A 263 -4.59 -20.85 1.33
C VAL A 263 -5.16 -21.27 -0.02
N ALA A 264 -6.20 -22.11 0.00
CA ALA A 264 -6.88 -22.53 -1.23
C ALA A 264 -7.51 -21.37 -2.02
N ILE A 265 -8.04 -20.33 -1.36
CA ILE A 265 -8.60 -19.15 -2.03
C ILE A 265 -7.50 -18.20 -2.54
N GLY A 266 -6.40 -18.06 -1.80
CA GLY A 266 -5.29 -17.17 -2.18
C GLY A 266 -4.41 -17.69 -3.32
N VAL A 267 -4.67 -18.91 -3.78
CA VAL A 267 -3.87 -19.62 -4.77
C VAL A 267 -4.72 -19.97 -5.99
N GLU A 268 -4.22 -19.67 -7.18
CA GLU A 268 -4.75 -20.18 -8.43
C GLU A 268 -3.91 -21.37 -8.89
N VAL A 269 -4.55 -22.52 -9.10
CA VAL A 269 -3.86 -23.74 -9.54
C VAL A 269 -4.04 -23.89 -11.05
N HIS A 270 -2.94 -23.82 -11.79
CA HIS A 270 -2.93 -23.93 -13.24
C HIS A 270 -2.26 -25.24 -13.69
N PRO A 271 -2.99 -26.16 -14.34
CA PRO A 271 -2.40 -27.37 -14.91
C PRO A 271 -1.63 -27.07 -16.19
N LEU A 272 -0.44 -27.63 -16.31
CA LEU A 272 0.33 -27.68 -17.55
C LEU A 272 0.24 -29.08 -18.16
N LYS A 273 1.07 -29.39 -19.15
CA LYS A 273 1.17 -30.73 -19.74
C LYS A 273 2.54 -31.32 -19.38
N GLY A 274 2.70 -31.76 -18.14
CA GLY A 274 3.89 -32.39 -17.57
C GLY A 274 4.94 -31.44 -16.99
N ALA A 275 5.79 -32.00 -16.11
CA ALA A 275 6.85 -31.31 -15.37
C ALA A 275 7.81 -30.45 -16.21
N SER A 276 8.16 -30.88 -17.44
CA SER A 276 9.08 -30.13 -18.31
C SER A 276 8.54 -28.74 -18.67
N ASN A 277 7.22 -28.61 -18.84
CA ASN A 277 6.60 -27.33 -19.16
C ASN A 277 6.54 -26.41 -17.94
N ILE A 278 6.42 -26.97 -16.73
CA ILE A 278 6.58 -26.22 -15.48
C ILE A 278 7.99 -25.62 -15.41
N ASN A 279 9.02 -26.43 -15.65
CA ASN A 279 10.41 -25.98 -15.61
C ASN A 279 10.67 -24.82 -16.58
N LYS A 280 10.24 -24.96 -17.84
CA LYS A 280 10.41 -23.92 -18.86
C LYS A 280 9.74 -22.60 -18.46
N LEU A 281 8.54 -22.67 -17.88
CA LEU A 281 7.81 -21.47 -17.47
C LEU A 281 8.49 -20.81 -16.28
N LEU A 282 8.91 -21.59 -15.27
CA LEU A 282 9.62 -21.07 -14.10
C LEU A 282 10.98 -20.46 -14.47
N GLU A 283 11.71 -21.03 -15.42
CA GLU A 283 12.98 -20.48 -15.92
C GLU A 283 12.79 -19.22 -16.77
N ALA A 284 11.70 -19.15 -17.54
CA ALA A 284 11.40 -17.99 -18.39
C ALA A 284 10.76 -16.83 -17.61
N PHE A 285 10.19 -17.08 -16.43
CA PHE A 285 9.47 -16.05 -15.69
C PHE A 285 10.44 -15.07 -15.01
N PRO A 286 10.26 -13.75 -15.23
CA PRO A 286 11.16 -12.76 -14.67
C PRO A 286 11.07 -12.74 -13.13
N SER A 287 12.22 -12.89 -12.47
CA SER A 287 12.34 -12.82 -11.00
C SER A 287 12.00 -11.44 -10.41
N THR A 288 11.80 -10.43 -11.25
CA THR A 288 11.49 -9.04 -10.88
C THR A 288 9.99 -8.72 -10.83
N ALA A 289 9.11 -9.63 -11.28
CA ALA A 289 7.66 -9.42 -11.23
C ALA A 289 7.15 -9.63 -9.79
N SER A 290 6.88 -8.53 -9.07
CA SER A 290 6.52 -8.56 -7.64
C SER A 290 5.02 -8.73 -7.35
N SER A 291 4.16 -8.63 -8.36
CA SER A 291 2.71 -8.59 -8.16
C SER A 291 2.04 -9.97 -8.11
N VAL A 292 2.66 -11.01 -8.69
CA VAL A 292 2.13 -12.38 -8.73
C VAL A 292 3.30 -13.35 -8.56
N ARG A 293 3.18 -14.26 -7.59
CA ARG A 293 4.16 -15.30 -7.32
C ARG A 293 3.84 -16.52 -8.16
N ILE A 294 4.84 -17.09 -8.83
CA ILE A 294 4.69 -18.37 -9.52
C ILE A 294 5.53 -19.42 -8.80
N ARG A 295 4.95 -20.59 -8.57
CA ARG A 295 5.62 -21.75 -7.96
C ARG A 295 5.25 -23.01 -8.74
N GLY A 296 6.18 -23.96 -8.80
CA GLY A 296 5.91 -25.30 -9.33
C GLY A 296 5.47 -26.23 -8.22
N LEU A 297 4.41 -26.99 -8.45
CA LEU A 297 3.98 -28.07 -7.59
C LEU A 297 3.97 -29.36 -8.42
N TYR A 298 4.94 -30.22 -8.15
CA TYR A 298 5.22 -31.42 -8.93
C TYR A 298 4.66 -32.66 -8.24
N ASP A 299 4.50 -33.74 -8.98
CA ASP A 299 4.15 -35.03 -8.42
C ASP A 299 5.29 -35.61 -7.56
N GLY A 300 4.97 -36.61 -6.73
CA GLY A 300 5.92 -37.15 -5.75
C GLY A 300 7.15 -37.82 -6.38
N ASP A 301 7.03 -38.32 -7.61
CA ASP A 301 8.08 -39.00 -8.38
C ASP A 301 9.13 -38.03 -8.97
N GLN A 302 8.79 -36.75 -9.09
CA GLN A 302 9.69 -35.71 -9.60
C GLN A 302 10.71 -35.20 -8.56
N LYS A 303 10.67 -35.71 -7.33
CA LYS A 303 11.63 -35.35 -6.27
C LYS A 303 13.07 -35.63 -6.73
N GLY A 304 13.90 -34.59 -6.72
CA GLY A 304 15.30 -34.66 -7.17
C GLY A 304 15.50 -34.57 -8.69
N GLN A 305 14.43 -34.48 -9.49
CA GLN A 305 14.50 -34.28 -10.95
C GLN A 305 14.38 -32.80 -11.36
N VAL A 306 13.97 -31.94 -10.43
CA VAL A 306 13.83 -30.50 -10.64
C VAL A 306 15.21 -29.84 -10.81
N PRO A 307 15.41 -28.97 -11.83
CA PRO A 307 16.65 -28.24 -12.00
C PRO A 307 17.04 -27.39 -10.78
N ARG A 308 18.31 -27.44 -10.38
CA ARG A 308 18.85 -26.70 -9.20
C ARG A 308 18.56 -25.20 -9.21
N GLY A 309 18.42 -24.60 -10.40
CA GLY A 309 18.12 -23.17 -10.55
C GLY A 309 16.72 -22.78 -10.05
N ILE A 310 15.75 -23.70 -10.07
CA ILE A 310 14.34 -23.45 -9.71
C ILE A 310 13.87 -24.28 -8.51
N GLU A 311 14.76 -25.05 -7.88
CA GLU A 311 14.45 -25.90 -6.73
C GLU A 311 13.83 -25.12 -5.55
N HIS A 312 14.26 -23.87 -5.34
CA HIS A 312 13.71 -22.97 -4.33
C HIS A 312 12.26 -22.49 -4.61
N LEU A 313 11.76 -22.70 -5.84
CA LEU A 313 10.39 -22.37 -6.27
C LEU A 313 9.50 -23.61 -6.39
N ALA A 314 10.04 -24.80 -6.11
CA ALA A 314 9.38 -26.08 -6.32
C ALA A 314 8.90 -26.70 -4.99
N ALA A 315 7.65 -27.14 -4.98
CA ALA A 315 7.07 -27.98 -3.96
C ALA A 315 6.61 -29.31 -4.59
N PHE A 316 6.31 -30.30 -3.76
CA PHE A 316 5.89 -31.63 -4.22
C PHE A 316 4.56 -32.01 -3.57
N LEU A 317 3.72 -32.70 -4.34
CA LEU A 317 2.53 -33.36 -3.82
C LEU A 317 2.92 -34.44 -2.80
N PRO A 318 1.98 -34.81 -1.89
CA PRO A 318 2.23 -35.83 -0.89
C PRO A 318 2.60 -37.19 -1.50
N GLY A 319 3.59 -37.87 -0.90
CA GLY A 319 4.06 -39.17 -1.36
C GLY A 319 5.29 -39.09 -2.29
N ASP A 320 5.69 -40.23 -2.85
CA ASP A 320 6.89 -40.40 -3.69
C ASP A 320 6.58 -41.00 -5.07
N VAL A 321 5.29 -41.04 -5.42
CA VAL A 321 4.77 -41.57 -6.69
C VAL A 321 3.80 -40.55 -7.30
N CYS A 322 3.47 -40.69 -8.57
CA CYS A 322 2.41 -39.91 -9.20
C CYS A 322 1.04 -40.18 -8.56
N LEU A 323 0.12 -39.23 -8.73
CA LEU A 323 -1.18 -39.23 -8.08
C LEU A 323 -2.03 -40.48 -8.45
N GLU A 324 -2.00 -40.90 -9.71
CA GLU A 324 -2.77 -42.03 -10.20
C GLU A 324 -2.25 -43.35 -9.62
N ALA A 325 -0.93 -43.52 -9.54
CA ALA A 325 -0.31 -44.68 -8.91
C ALA A 325 -0.66 -44.75 -7.41
N MET A 326 -0.71 -43.59 -6.74
CA MET A 326 -1.15 -43.48 -5.35
C MET A 326 -2.60 -43.96 -5.16
N TYR A 327 -3.54 -43.50 -5.99
CA TYR A 327 -4.92 -43.97 -5.93
C TYR A 327 -5.07 -45.44 -6.30
N ARG A 328 -4.35 -45.90 -7.33
CA ARG A 328 -4.34 -47.31 -7.75
C ARG A 328 -3.88 -48.21 -6.62
N LYS A 329 -2.81 -47.84 -5.91
CA LYS A 329 -2.30 -48.59 -4.76
C LYS A 329 -3.29 -48.63 -3.61
N MET A 330 -3.96 -47.51 -3.31
CA MET A 330 -5.00 -47.46 -2.29
C MET A 330 -6.18 -48.39 -2.65
N LEU A 331 -6.69 -48.31 -3.87
CA LEU A 331 -7.81 -49.15 -4.32
C LEU A 331 -7.42 -50.63 -4.36
N ALA A 332 -6.19 -50.97 -4.75
CA ALA A 332 -5.73 -52.36 -4.71
C ALA A 332 -5.61 -52.92 -3.28
N ALA A 333 -5.29 -52.07 -2.30
CA ALA A 333 -5.13 -52.48 -0.91
C ALA A 333 -6.45 -52.59 -0.14
N ASP A 334 -7.45 -51.76 -0.46
CA ASP A 334 -8.66 -51.63 0.34
C ASP A 334 -9.89 -51.18 -0.50
N TYR A 335 -10.20 -51.90 -1.59
CA TYR A 335 -11.37 -51.58 -2.40
C TYR A 335 -12.70 -51.84 -1.68
N ASP A 336 -12.73 -52.71 -0.65
CA ASP A 336 -13.96 -53.00 0.11
C ASP A 336 -14.41 -51.79 0.94
N ARG A 337 -13.48 -51.00 1.48
CA ARG A 337 -13.79 -49.73 2.16
C ARG A 337 -14.12 -48.61 1.19
N VAL A 338 -13.40 -48.53 0.06
CA VAL A 338 -13.48 -47.38 -0.85
C VAL A 338 -14.61 -47.53 -1.88
N GLY A 339 -14.96 -48.74 -2.27
CA GLY A 339 -16.03 -49.03 -3.23
C GLY A 339 -17.38 -48.41 -2.88
N PRO A 340 -17.89 -48.56 -1.64
CA PRO A 340 -19.13 -47.93 -1.21
C PRO A 340 -19.09 -46.39 -1.27
N LEU A 341 -17.93 -45.77 -1.01
CA LEU A 341 -17.75 -44.31 -1.07
C LEU A 341 -17.79 -43.77 -2.50
N LEU A 342 -17.39 -44.60 -3.48
CA LEU A 342 -17.39 -44.25 -4.90
C LEU A 342 -18.75 -44.49 -5.56
N GLY A 343 -19.63 -45.29 -4.93
CA GLY A 343 -20.92 -45.67 -5.52
C GLY A 343 -20.77 -46.58 -6.76
N ILE A 344 -19.62 -47.22 -6.93
CA ILE A 344 -19.30 -48.07 -8.08
C ILE A 344 -19.63 -49.53 -7.73
N ALA A 345 -20.57 -50.12 -8.45
CA ALA A 345 -20.83 -51.55 -8.39
C ALA A 345 -19.67 -52.34 -9.02
N ASP A 346 -19.33 -53.50 -8.46
CA ASP A 346 -18.31 -54.42 -8.97
C ASP A 346 -16.92 -53.80 -9.20
N LEU A 347 -16.51 -52.89 -8.31
CA LEU A 347 -15.22 -52.20 -8.37
C LEU A 347 -14.03 -53.17 -8.55
N ALA A 348 -14.06 -54.35 -7.91
CA ALA A 348 -13.02 -55.36 -8.05
C ALA A 348 -12.88 -55.89 -9.50
N ALA A 349 -14.00 -56.10 -10.20
CA ALA A 349 -14.00 -56.54 -11.60
C ALA A 349 -13.50 -55.44 -12.54
N ILE A 350 -13.89 -54.19 -12.28
CA ILE A 350 -13.41 -53.02 -13.03
C ILE A 350 -11.89 -52.89 -12.86
N LEU A 351 -11.39 -52.89 -11.62
CA LEU A 351 -9.95 -52.80 -11.33
C LEU A 351 -9.16 -53.94 -11.97
N TYR A 352 -9.72 -55.16 -12.02
CA TYR A 352 -9.09 -56.29 -12.70
C TYR A 352 -8.94 -56.05 -14.21
N SER A 353 -9.99 -55.54 -14.87
CA SER A 353 -9.95 -55.25 -16.32
C SER A 353 -8.97 -54.14 -16.71
N LEU A 354 -8.61 -53.28 -15.75
CA LEU A 354 -7.74 -52.13 -15.96
C LEU A 354 -6.27 -52.39 -15.63
N ARG A 355 -5.89 -53.61 -15.22
CA ARG A 355 -4.51 -53.91 -14.76
C ARG A 355 -3.41 -53.65 -15.81
N GLN A 356 -3.76 -53.75 -17.09
CA GLN A 356 -2.85 -53.63 -18.23
C GLN A 356 -2.58 -52.19 -18.67
N TYR A 357 -3.29 -51.20 -18.13
CA TYR A 357 -3.07 -49.79 -18.45
C TYR A 357 -2.00 -49.17 -17.55
N GLU A 358 -1.22 -48.26 -18.14
CA GLU A 358 -0.31 -47.37 -17.42
C GLU A 358 -1.11 -46.39 -16.55
N ASP A 359 -0.49 -45.81 -15.52
CA ASP A 359 -1.23 -45.14 -14.45
C ASP A 359 -2.05 -43.91 -14.93
N HIS A 360 -1.53 -43.11 -15.86
CA HIS A 360 -2.29 -41.99 -16.45
C HIS A 360 -3.52 -42.46 -17.24
N ASP A 361 -3.35 -43.48 -18.10
CA ASP A 361 -4.46 -44.05 -18.87
C ASP A 361 -5.45 -44.78 -17.96
N TRP A 362 -4.95 -45.41 -16.89
CA TRP A 362 -5.73 -46.18 -15.94
C TRP A 362 -6.79 -45.30 -15.27
N PHE A 363 -6.45 -44.06 -14.89
CA PHE A 363 -7.39 -43.18 -14.20
C PHE A 363 -8.54 -42.71 -15.10
N VAL A 364 -8.23 -42.35 -16.35
CA VAL A 364 -9.24 -41.98 -17.35
C VAL A 364 -10.16 -43.18 -17.65
N LYS A 365 -9.59 -44.38 -17.77
CA LYS A 365 -10.35 -45.61 -18.01
C LYS A 365 -11.17 -46.02 -16.79
N LEU A 366 -10.70 -45.77 -15.58
CA LEU A 366 -11.46 -46.00 -14.35
C LEU A 366 -12.70 -45.11 -14.30
N ALA A 367 -12.55 -43.82 -14.59
CA ALA A 367 -13.67 -42.88 -14.67
C ALA A 367 -14.70 -43.33 -15.72
N SER A 368 -14.23 -43.70 -16.91
CA SER A 368 -15.11 -44.21 -17.99
C SER A 368 -15.81 -45.52 -17.62
N ALA A 369 -15.12 -46.47 -16.98
CA ALA A 369 -15.71 -47.75 -16.57
C ALA A 369 -16.71 -47.58 -15.41
N ALA A 370 -16.49 -46.56 -14.58
CA ALA A 370 -17.39 -46.18 -13.49
C ALA A 370 -18.59 -45.33 -13.94
N ASN A 371 -18.65 -44.90 -15.21
CA ASN A 371 -19.59 -43.89 -15.72
C ASN A 371 -19.57 -42.57 -14.91
N LEU A 372 -18.38 -42.17 -14.44
CA LEU A 372 -18.15 -40.93 -13.70
C LEU A 372 -17.24 -39.99 -14.50
N THR A 373 -17.34 -38.68 -14.24
CA THR A 373 -16.31 -37.75 -14.70
C THR A 373 -15.06 -37.85 -13.81
N ILE A 374 -13.94 -37.36 -14.32
CA ILE A 374 -12.67 -37.29 -13.57
C ILE A 374 -12.86 -36.50 -12.26
N GLU A 375 -13.57 -35.38 -12.32
CA GLU A 375 -13.87 -34.51 -11.17
C GLU A 375 -14.73 -35.24 -10.12
N GLN A 376 -15.73 -35.99 -10.56
CA GLN A 376 -16.61 -36.78 -9.68
C GLN A 376 -15.86 -37.92 -8.98
N LEU A 377 -14.86 -38.49 -9.66
CA LEU A 377 -14.03 -39.56 -9.12
C LEU A 377 -12.98 -39.04 -8.12
N HIS A 378 -12.45 -37.83 -8.33
CA HIS A 378 -11.39 -37.26 -7.49
C HIS A 378 -11.80 -37.03 -6.03
N LEU A 379 -12.96 -36.40 -5.78
CA LEU A 379 -13.39 -36.07 -4.42
C LEU A 379 -13.53 -37.30 -3.49
N PRO A 380 -14.24 -38.38 -3.87
CA PRO A 380 -14.36 -39.56 -3.02
C PRO A 380 -13.03 -40.30 -2.85
N LEU A 381 -12.19 -40.38 -3.90
CA LEU A 381 -10.86 -40.97 -3.78
C LEU A 381 -9.95 -40.18 -2.84
N PHE A 382 -9.96 -38.85 -2.91
CA PHE A 382 -9.23 -37.99 -1.99
C PHE A 382 -9.68 -38.19 -0.55
N LYS A 383 -11.01 -38.19 -0.30
CA LYS A 383 -11.57 -38.44 1.04
C LYS A 383 -11.17 -39.81 1.58
N ALA A 384 -11.22 -40.84 0.74
CA ALA A 384 -10.81 -42.18 1.10
C ALA A 384 -9.31 -42.25 1.43
N TRP A 385 -8.48 -41.52 0.69
CA TRP A 385 -7.03 -41.48 0.83
C TRP A 385 -6.60 -40.74 2.10
N ILE A 386 -7.14 -39.54 2.35
CA ILE A 386 -6.78 -38.69 3.50
C ILE A 386 -7.30 -39.27 4.83
N SER A 387 -8.26 -40.20 4.79
CA SER A 387 -8.77 -40.89 5.98
C SER A 387 -7.77 -41.87 6.59
N ASP A 388 -6.74 -42.30 5.83
CA ASP A 388 -5.65 -43.11 6.36
C ASP A 388 -4.65 -42.24 7.13
N GLN A 389 -4.28 -42.65 8.34
CA GLN A 389 -3.45 -41.84 9.24
C GLN A 389 -2.03 -41.61 8.69
N ASN A 390 -1.47 -42.56 7.93
CA ASN A 390 -0.14 -42.38 7.33
C ASN A 390 -0.21 -41.37 6.20
N ASN A 391 -1.25 -41.46 5.35
CA ASN A 391 -1.48 -40.50 4.27
C ASN A 391 -1.75 -39.10 4.81
N LEU A 392 -2.54 -38.97 5.89
CA LEU A 392 -2.77 -37.69 6.55
C LEU A 392 -1.47 -37.05 7.04
N ASN A 393 -0.57 -37.83 7.64
CA ASN A 393 0.74 -37.35 8.08
C ASN A 393 1.62 -36.91 6.90
N LEU A 394 1.66 -37.70 5.81
CA LEU A 394 2.37 -37.32 4.58
C LEU A 394 1.82 -36.04 3.98
N ALA A 395 0.50 -35.92 3.89
CA ALA A 395 -0.19 -34.75 3.36
C ALA A 395 0.08 -33.50 4.20
N LYS A 396 0.14 -33.64 5.53
CA LYS A 396 0.48 -32.56 6.45
C LYS A 396 1.93 -32.10 6.29
N GLN A 397 2.87 -33.03 6.18
CA GLN A 397 4.29 -32.70 5.96
C GLN A 397 4.51 -31.96 4.65
N ALA A 398 3.89 -32.43 3.56
CA ALA A 398 3.93 -31.75 2.27
C ALA A 398 3.31 -30.35 2.36
N PHE A 399 2.25 -30.19 3.16
CA PHE A 399 1.54 -28.92 3.29
C PHE A 399 2.39 -27.89 4.04
N GLU A 400 3.05 -28.31 5.13
CA GLU A 400 4.00 -27.47 5.87
C GLU A 400 5.21 -27.07 5.01
N ALA A 401 5.67 -27.95 4.10
CA ALA A 401 6.72 -27.63 3.14
C ALA A 401 6.26 -26.59 2.11
N LEU A 402 5.06 -26.75 1.57
CA LEU A 402 4.46 -25.78 0.64
C LEU A 402 4.26 -24.41 1.32
N GLN A 403 3.76 -24.37 2.56
CA GLN A 403 3.56 -23.11 3.29
C GLN A 403 4.85 -22.30 3.43
N LYS A 404 5.99 -22.96 3.70
CA LYS A 404 7.30 -22.28 3.76
C LYS A 404 7.66 -21.58 2.45
N ILE A 405 7.34 -22.19 1.31
CA ILE A 405 7.62 -21.64 -0.04
C ILE A 405 6.64 -20.52 -0.39
N LEU A 406 5.40 -20.60 0.12
CA LEU A 406 4.40 -19.55 -0.01
C LEU A 406 4.72 -18.34 0.88
N ASP A 407 5.38 -18.52 2.03
CA ASP A 407 5.66 -17.43 2.97
C ASP A 407 7.05 -16.78 2.81
N SER A 408 7.97 -17.40 2.06
CA SER A 408 9.39 -17.01 1.98
C SER A 408 9.72 -15.61 1.44
N ASN A 409 8.72 -14.80 1.06
CA ASN A 409 8.89 -13.42 0.56
C ASN A 409 7.83 -12.44 1.12
N ARG A 410 7.27 -12.68 2.32
CA ARG A 410 6.30 -11.77 2.96
C ARG A 410 6.90 -10.48 3.59
N TYR A 411 8.18 -10.18 3.36
CA TYR A 411 8.89 -9.04 3.96
C TYR A 411 9.24 -7.95 2.96
#